data_AF-B5IJ61-F1
#
_entry.id   AF-B5IJ61-F1
#
_cell.length_a   1.000
_cell.length_b   1.000
_cell.length_c   1.000
_cell.angle_alpha   90.00
_cell.angle_beta   90.00
_cell.angle_gamma   90.00
#
_symmetry.space_group_name_H-M   'P 1'
#
loop_
_entity.id
_entity.type
_entity.pdbx_description
1 polymer ?
#
loop_
_entity_poly.entity_id
_entity_poly.type
_entity_poly.pdbx_seq_one_letter_code
_entity_poly.pdbx_strand_id
1 'polypeptide(L)'
;MGWNNQWYAVAYLDDLDRRRPTPFTLLEQDLVLWWDAAADTWRAFEDVCPHRLVPLSEGRLNGRGELECPYHGWSFDGSGRCTAIPQADPDQAAVACSSARSRCTALPTATGQGLLFVFAGEPERAPDVPLPLVPVLEEPDWLVQDTFRDLPMDALTLLENVLDVSHVPFTHHRTVGRRENAAPVEATITAEGPDGFTAEWLEGPRRGRLGSQFTTFAAPCLMWHDLTAKGFARILTVVYATPIRPGECRLFARFPFQFRSVLPRLLLRFRPRWLQHLANHTVLEDDQVFLHWQERALARRGGSAAFSQACFLPTGSDVYVKALHAWVDSHGGEPFPGRPLPERLDRDRLMDRDHAHTRHCHACSTAQRRLRMLGPWLQLAIAVALLALAALWGDGTWLLRLALAGLALGAWLVLLQCGRWERAFSRGEGAPPRNAPEPAGKAPPAGRGAPADPRSGLAPDPVP
;
A
#
# COMPACT_ATOMS: atom_id res chain seq x y z
N MET A 1 17.34 -11.53 13.78
CA MET A 1 16.93 -11.13 12.42
C MET A 1 16.86 -9.62 12.38
N GLY A 2 17.31 -8.97 11.30
CA GLY A 2 17.20 -7.52 11.12
C GLY A 2 16.63 -7.19 9.73
N TRP A 3 16.77 -5.94 9.30
CA TRP A 3 16.28 -5.44 8.01
C TRP A 3 17.19 -5.78 6.80
N ASN A 4 18.30 -6.47 7.03
CA ASN A 4 19.20 -6.94 5.98
C ASN A 4 19.15 -8.48 5.89
N ASN A 5 19.49 -9.02 4.73
CA ASN A 5 19.39 -10.45 4.40
C ASN A 5 17.95 -10.97 4.49
N GLN A 6 17.03 -10.25 3.86
CA GLN A 6 15.59 -10.54 3.87
C GLN A 6 14.96 -10.33 2.50
N TRP A 7 13.84 -11.01 2.25
CA TRP A 7 13.01 -10.83 1.06
C TRP A 7 11.99 -9.71 1.26
N TYR A 8 11.91 -8.79 0.30
CA TYR A 8 10.96 -7.67 0.32
C TYR A 8 10.07 -7.70 -0.91
N ALA A 9 8.76 -7.50 -0.71
CA ALA A 9 7.85 -7.29 -1.83
C ALA A 9 8.16 -5.94 -2.49
N VAL A 10 8.34 -5.92 -3.82
CA VAL A 10 8.69 -4.68 -4.55
C VAL A 10 7.64 -4.27 -5.59
N ALA A 11 6.82 -5.22 -6.03
CA ALA A 11 5.73 -4.96 -6.98
C ALA A 11 4.67 -6.06 -6.95
N TYR A 12 3.44 -5.71 -7.33
CA TYR A 12 2.47 -6.69 -7.82
C TYR A 12 2.81 -7.05 -9.27
N LEU A 13 2.77 -8.33 -9.60
CA LEU A 13 3.07 -8.80 -10.96
C LEU A 13 2.13 -8.20 -12.01
N ASP A 14 0.87 -7.96 -11.65
CA ASP A 14 -0.15 -7.36 -12.52
C ASP A 14 0.10 -5.88 -12.85
N ASP A 15 0.93 -5.20 -12.06
CA ASP A 15 1.28 -3.79 -12.27
C ASP A 15 2.59 -3.63 -13.06
N LEU A 16 3.33 -4.72 -13.28
CA LEU A 16 4.54 -4.73 -14.09
C LEU A 16 4.24 -5.00 -15.57
N ASP A 17 4.93 -4.30 -16.48
CA ASP A 17 4.85 -4.53 -17.92
C ASP A 17 6.12 -5.22 -18.40
N ARG A 18 5.99 -6.47 -18.85
CA ARG A 18 7.10 -7.31 -19.33
C ARG A 18 7.91 -6.72 -20.49
N ARG A 19 7.48 -5.62 -21.10
CA ARG A 19 8.16 -4.98 -22.24
C ARG A 19 9.06 -3.81 -21.86
N ARG A 20 9.03 -3.38 -20.60
CA ARG A 20 9.79 -2.20 -20.14
C ARG A 20 10.41 -2.44 -18.76
N PRO A 21 11.59 -1.88 -18.49
CA PRO A 21 12.12 -1.84 -17.14
C PRO A 21 11.25 -0.94 -16.24
N THR A 22 11.27 -1.21 -14.93
CA THR A 22 10.52 -0.47 -13.91
C THR A 22 11.46 -0.09 -12.76
N PRO A 23 11.59 1.20 -12.41
CA PRO A 23 12.38 1.62 -11.27
C PRO A 23 11.68 1.29 -9.94
N PHE A 24 12.46 0.95 -8.92
CA PHE A 24 12.02 0.85 -7.53
C PHE A 24 13.20 1.22 -6.62
N THR A 25 12.94 1.67 -5.40
CA THR A 25 14.00 1.86 -4.39
C THR A 25 13.68 1.00 -3.18
N LEU A 26 14.65 0.20 -2.74
CA LEU A 26 14.56 -0.68 -1.59
C LEU A 26 15.71 -0.35 -0.64
N LEU A 27 15.42 0.05 0.59
CA LEU A 27 16.45 0.36 1.61
C LEU A 27 17.53 1.34 1.10
N GLU A 28 17.12 2.46 0.51
CA GLU A 28 17.97 3.47 -0.16
C GLU A 28 18.73 2.99 -1.42
N GLN A 29 18.60 1.72 -1.82
CA GLN A 29 19.20 1.18 -3.04
C GLN A 29 18.23 1.31 -4.22
N ASP A 30 18.61 2.04 -5.25
CA ASP A 30 17.82 2.16 -6.48
C ASP A 30 17.99 0.89 -7.34
N LEU A 31 16.87 0.34 -7.79
CA LEU A 31 16.74 -0.94 -8.47
C LEU A 31 16.02 -0.78 -9.82
N VAL A 32 16.43 -1.58 -10.80
CA VAL A 32 15.70 -1.80 -12.04
C VAL A 32 15.09 -3.18 -12.05
N LEU A 33 13.76 -3.25 -12.08
CA LEU A 33 12.97 -4.48 -12.24
C LEU A 33 12.67 -4.69 -13.72
N TRP A 34 12.97 -5.87 -14.27
CA TRP A 34 12.76 -6.13 -15.70
C TRP A 34 12.49 -7.60 -15.98
N TRP A 35 11.87 -7.89 -17.12
CA TRP A 35 11.51 -9.23 -17.53
C TRP A 35 12.60 -9.84 -18.41
N ASP A 36 13.26 -10.89 -17.92
CA ASP A 36 14.22 -11.68 -18.68
C ASP A 36 13.47 -12.70 -19.54
N ALA A 37 13.29 -12.36 -20.82
CA ALA A 37 12.52 -13.18 -21.74
C ALA A 37 13.17 -14.55 -22.01
N ALA A 38 14.49 -14.66 -21.86
CA ALA A 38 15.20 -15.93 -22.09
C ALA A 38 15.00 -16.91 -20.93
N ALA A 39 14.94 -16.40 -19.69
CA ALA A 39 14.73 -17.21 -18.50
C ALA A 39 13.26 -17.27 -18.04
N ASP A 40 12.34 -16.59 -18.73
CA ASP A 40 10.91 -16.47 -18.40
C ASP A 40 10.69 -16.04 -16.94
N THR A 41 11.48 -15.08 -16.45
CA THR A 41 11.44 -14.64 -15.05
C THR A 41 11.74 -13.15 -14.88
N TRP A 42 11.27 -12.58 -13.77
CA TRP A 42 11.63 -11.22 -13.37
C TRP A 42 13.06 -11.19 -12.82
N ARG A 43 13.78 -10.11 -13.11
CA ARG A 43 15.13 -9.82 -12.63
C ARG A 43 15.17 -8.45 -11.97
N ALA A 44 16.12 -8.27 -11.06
CA ALA A 44 16.39 -6.99 -10.42
C ALA A 44 17.90 -6.73 -10.42
N PHE A 45 18.32 -5.57 -10.92
CA PHE A 45 19.70 -5.08 -10.79
C PHE A 45 19.72 -3.80 -9.97
N GLU A 46 20.89 -3.44 -9.45
CA GLU A 46 21.15 -2.04 -9.10
C GLU A 46 20.89 -1.16 -10.34
N ASP A 47 20.18 -0.04 -10.16
CA ASP A 47 19.75 0.83 -11.24
C ASP A 47 20.86 1.77 -11.72
N VAL A 48 22.01 1.19 -12.09
CA VAL A 48 23.19 1.94 -12.47
C VAL A 48 23.96 1.18 -13.54
N CYS A 49 24.14 1.81 -14.71
CA CYS A 49 24.95 1.25 -15.76
C CYS A 49 26.44 1.32 -15.37
N PRO A 50 27.19 0.21 -15.40
CA PRO A 50 28.61 0.20 -14.99
C PRO A 50 29.52 1.01 -15.94
N HIS A 51 29.03 1.38 -17.12
CA HIS A 51 29.80 2.17 -18.08
C HIS A 51 29.94 3.65 -17.63
N ARG A 52 28.82 4.35 -17.40
CA ARG A 52 28.80 5.79 -17.06
C ARG A 52 27.71 6.18 -16.05
N LEU A 53 27.30 5.24 -15.21
CA LEU A 53 26.49 5.47 -14.02
C LEU A 53 25.13 6.13 -14.25
N VAL A 54 24.54 5.91 -15.43
CA VAL A 54 23.16 6.33 -15.74
C VAL A 54 22.16 5.24 -15.33
N PRO A 55 20.92 5.61 -14.98
CA PRO A 55 19.89 4.62 -14.64
C PRO A 55 19.58 3.70 -15.83
N LEU A 56 19.51 2.40 -15.54
CA LEU A 56 19.12 1.37 -16.51
C LEU A 56 17.59 1.29 -16.65
N SER A 57 16.85 1.75 -15.65
CA SER A 57 15.39 1.82 -15.64
C SER A 57 14.81 2.79 -16.68
N GLU A 58 15.61 3.75 -17.14
CA GLU A 58 15.30 4.63 -18.28
C GLU A 58 15.56 3.95 -19.65
N GLY A 59 16.02 2.69 -19.62
CA GLY A 59 16.36 1.89 -20.79
C GLY A 59 15.18 1.18 -21.44
N ARG A 60 15.49 0.11 -22.16
CA ARG A 60 14.49 -0.76 -22.81
C ARG A 60 14.93 -2.22 -22.77
N LEU A 61 14.01 -3.10 -23.16
CA LEU A 61 14.37 -4.46 -23.55
C LEU A 61 14.68 -4.48 -25.05
N ASN A 62 15.86 -4.98 -25.43
CA ASN A 62 16.25 -5.08 -26.84
C ASN A 62 15.53 -6.23 -27.55
N GLY A 63 15.78 -6.43 -28.85
CA GLY A 63 15.16 -7.49 -29.64
C GLY A 63 15.49 -8.93 -29.18
N ARG A 64 16.52 -9.11 -28.35
CA ARG A 64 16.87 -10.39 -27.70
C ARG A 64 16.21 -10.56 -26.34
N GLY A 65 15.47 -9.55 -25.87
CA GLY A 65 14.84 -9.54 -24.54
C GLY A 65 15.81 -9.25 -23.39
N GLU A 66 16.98 -8.67 -23.67
CA GLU A 66 17.96 -8.26 -22.66
C GLU A 66 17.76 -6.79 -22.27
N LEU A 67 18.25 -6.42 -21.09
CA LEU A 67 18.22 -5.03 -20.62
C LEU A 67 19.26 -4.20 -21.39
N GLU A 68 18.81 -3.14 -22.05
CA GLU A 68 19.65 -2.24 -22.84
C GLU A 68 19.69 -0.84 -22.22
N CYS A 69 20.91 -0.37 -21.91
CA CYS A 69 21.15 0.95 -21.37
C CYS A 69 20.77 2.04 -22.38
N PRO A 70 20.02 3.09 -21.98
CA PRO A 70 19.54 4.12 -22.90
C PRO A 70 20.65 5.03 -23.43
N TYR A 71 21.80 5.08 -22.77
CA TYR A 71 22.84 6.05 -23.12
C TYR A 71 23.73 5.58 -24.28
N HIS A 72 24.24 4.35 -24.22
CA HIS A 72 25.16 3.82 -25.24
C HIS A 72 24.76 2.44 -25.78
N GLY A 73 23.57 1.94 -25.45
CA GLY A 73 23.08 0.67 -25.98
C GLY A 73 23.82 -0.57 -25.45
N TRP A 74 24.58 -0.45 -24.36
CA TRP A 74 25.18 -1.62 -23.70
C TRP A 74 24.06 -2.55 -23.24
N SER A 75 24.14 -3.82 -23.60
CA SER A 75 23.12 -4.83 -23.27
C SER A 75 23.62 -5.77 -22.18
N PHE A 76 22.72 -6.20 -21.31
CA PHE A 76 23.01 -7.07 -20.17
C PHE A 76 22.01 -8.21 -20.09
N ASP A 77 22.51 -9.45 -19.92
CA ASP A 77 21.67 -10.62 -19.68
C ASP A 77 21.19 -10.69 -18.21
N GLY A 78 20.32 -11.64 -17.89
CA GLY A 78 19.74 -11.82 -16.55
C GLY A 78 20.73 -12.07 -15.41
N SER A 79 21.99 -12.39 -15.71
CA SER A 79 23.07 -12.54 -14.71
C SER A 79 23.85 -11.23 -14.47
N GLY A 80 23.45 -10.15 -15.15
CA GLY A 80 24.13 -8.87 -15.15
C GLY A 80 25.36 -8.82 -16.07
N ARG A 81 25.66 -9.87 -16.83
CA ARG A 81 26.83 -9.89 -17.73
C ARG A 81 26.54 -9.00 -18.94
N CYS A 82 27.51 -8.17 -19.30
CA CYS A 82 27.44 -7.39 -20.53
C CYS A 82 27.54 -8.31 -21.75
N THR A 83 26.57 -8.24 -22.66
CA THR A 83 26.49 -9.11 -23.85
C THR A 83 26.67 -8.37 -25.17
N ALA A 84 26.64 -7.04 -25.17
CA ALA A 84 26.92 -6.24 -26.34
C ALA A 84 27.38 -4.82 -25.98
N ILE A 85 28.38 -4.33 -26.72
CA ILE A 85 28.89 -2.97 -26.69
C ILE A 85 28.88 -2.46 -28.13
N PRO A 86 27.82 -1.76 -28.60
CA PRO A 86 27.65 -1.47 -30.02
C PRO A 86 28.73 -0.57 -30.63
N GLN A 87 29.51 0.14 -29.81
CA GLN A 87 30.56 1.07 -30.25
C GLN A 87 31.95 0.43 -30.35
N ALA A 88 32.11 -0.83 -29.92
CA ALA A 88 33.39 -1.53 -29.95
C ALA A 88 33.47 -2.45 -31.19
N ASP A 89 34.67 -2.59 -31.76
CA ASP A 89 34.93 -3.67 -32.72
C ASP A 89 34.81 -5.05 -32.02
N PRO A 90 34.65 -6.15 -32.77
CA PRO A 90 34.37 -7.46 -32.18
C PRO A 90 35.40 -7.94 -31.15
N ASP A 91 36.68 -7.65 -31.35
CA ASP A 91 37.75 -8.10 -30.45
C ASP A 91 37.73 -7.27 -29.16
N GLN A 92 37.57 -5.95 -29.28
CA GLN A 92 37.39 -5.06 -28.14
C GLN A 92 36.13 -5.39 -27.34
N ALA A 93 35.01 -5.67 -28.03
CA ALA A 93 33.76 -6.06 -27.40
C ALA A 93 33.91 -7.36 -26.61
N ALA A 94 34.55 -8.38 -27.19
CA ALA A 94 34.79 -9.65 -26.51
C ALA A 94 35.60 -9.48 -25.21
N VAL A 95 36.69 -8.70 -25.27
CA VAL A 95 37.51 -8.40 -24.09
C VAL A 95 36.70 -7.61 -23.05
N ALA A 96 36.02 -6.54 -23.46
CA ALA A 96 35.27 -5.68 -22.54
C ALA A 96 34.07 -6.39 -21.90
N CYS A 97 33.30 -7.17 -22.66
CA CYS A 97 32.17 -7.96 -22.15
C CYS A 97 32.61 -9.09 -21.19
N SER A 98 33.84 -9.59 -21.32
CA SER A 98 34.39 -10.58 -20.38
C SER A 98 34.86 -9.97 -19.05
N SER A 99 35.03 -8.65 -18.99
CA SER A 99 35.50 -7.96 -17.79
C SER A 99 34.43 -7.91 -16.71
N ALA A 100 34.80 -8.25 -15.47
CA ALA A 100 33.93 -8.11 -14.30
C ALA A 100 33.45 -6.66 -14.10
N ARG A 101 34.23 -5.67 -14.53
CA ARG A 101 33.87 -4.24 -14.47
C ARG A 101 32.72 -3.84 -15.40
N SER A 102 32.40 -4.67 -16.38
CA SER A 102 31.28 -4.45 -17.29
C SER A 102 29.96 -5.01 -16.77
N ARG A 103 29.96 -5.71 -15.62
CA ARG A 103 28.77 -6.39 -15.11
C ARG A 103 27.89 -5.43 -14.29
N CYS A 104 26.57 -5.57 -14.44
CA CYS A 104 25.60 -5.02 -13.51
C CYS A 104 25.57 -5.88 -12.23
N THR A 105 25.32 -5.23 -11.09
CA THR A 105 25.07 -5.91 -9.82
C THR A 105 23.68 -6.53 -9.85
N ALA A 106 23.59 -7.86 -9.89
CA ALA A 106 22.32 -8.57 -9.89
C ALA A 106 21.87 -8.97 -8.47
N LEU A 107 20.59 -8.78 -8.19
CA LEU A 107 19.98 -9.17 -6.92
C LEU A 107 19.07 -10.40 -7.09
N PRO A 108 19.02 -11.32 -6.10
CA PRO A 108 18.08 -12.43 -6.13
C PRO A 108 16.64 -11.95 -6.20
N THR A 109 15.85 -12.64 -7.01
CA THR A 109 14.43 -12.36 -7.25
C THR A 109 13.64 -13.64 -7.10
N ALA A 110 12.41 -13.51 -6.62
CA ALA A 110 11.46 -14.62 -6.54
C ALA A 110 10.03 -14.09 -6.64
N THR A 111 9.09 -14.96 -7.02
CA THR A 111 7.68 -14.60 -7.10
C THR A 111 6.85 -15.49 -6.20
N GLY A 112 5.87 -14.92 -5.51
CA GLY A 112 4.96 -15.68 -4.65
C GLY A 112 3.66 -14.94 -4.44
N GLN A 113 2.53 -15.66 -4.51
CA GLN A 113 1.20 -15.12 -4.28
C GLN A 113 0.88 -13.82 -5.05
N GLY A 114 1.37 -13.68 -6.30
CA GLY A 114 1.12 -12.50 -7.13
C GLY A 114 2.04 -11.29 -6.90
N LEU A 115 3.05 -11.44 -6.03
CA LEU A 115 4.06 -10.43 -5.73
C LEU A 115 5.42 -10.82 -6.33
N LEU A 116 6.20 -9.81 -6.72
CA LEU A 116 7.63 -9.91 -6.97
C LEU A 116 8.39 -9.54 -5.69
N PHE A 117 9.34 -10.39 -5.31
CA PHE A 117 10.24 -10.18 -4.19
C PHE A 117 11.68 -9.98 -4.67
N VAL A 118 12.41 -9.09 -3.98
CA VAL A 118 13.86 -8.89 -4.12
C VAL A 118 14.51 -9.18 -2.78
N PHE A 119 15.63 -9.90 -2.79
CA PHE A 119 16.42 -10.14 -1.59
C PHE A 119 17.38 -8.97 -1.37
N ALA A 120 17.28 -8.31 -0.22
CA ALA A 120 18.21 -7.27 0.19
C ALA A 120 19.31 -7.86 1.06
N GLY A 121 20.58 -7.59 0.73
CA GLY A 121 21.75 -8.08 1.46
C GLY A 121 22.66 -8.94 0.62
N GLU A 122 23.24 -9.98 1.23
CA GLU A 122 24.18 -10.92 0.62
C GLU A 122 23.43 -11.93 -0.26
N PRO A 123 23.57 -11.89 -1.59
CA PRO A 123 22.81 -12.75 -2.51
C PRO A 123 22.91 -14.25 -2.22
N GLU A 124 24.05 -14.70 -1.69
CA GLU A 124 24.34 -16.09 -1.37
C GLU A 124 23.45 -16.64 -0.25
N ARG A 125 22.88 -15.77 0.59
CA ARG A 125 21.99 -16.15 1.70
C ARG A 125 20.54 -16.33 1.27
N ALA A 126 20.16 -15.80 0.11
CA ALA A 126 18.77 -15.81 -0.35
C ALA A 126 18.12 -17.21 -0.42
N PRO A 127 18.82 -18.29 -0.83
CA PRO A 127 18.25 -19.64 -0.85
C PRO A 127 17.88 -20.19 0.53
N ASP A 128 18.51 -19.72 1.60
CA ASP A 128 18.30 -20.20 2.97
C ASP A 128 17.22 -19.40 3.72
N VAL A 129 16.72 -18.31 3.13
CA VAL A 129 15.69 -17.45 3.73
C VAL A 129 14.36 -17.70 3.02
N PRO A 130 13.31 -18.12 3.73
CA PRO A 130 12.01 -18.35 3.11
C PRO A 130 11.37 -17.03 2.66
N LEU A 131 10.57 -17.09 1.60
CA LEU A 131 9.75 -15.95 1.21
C LEU A 131 8.71 -15.65 2.30
N PRO A 132 8.44 -14.37 2.61
CA PRO A 132 7.41 -13.96 3.56
C PRO A 132 6.03 -14.10 2.93
N LEU A 133 5.60 -15.33 2.67
CA LEU A 133 4.27 -15.65 2.16
C LEU A 133 3.29 -15.78 3.33
N VAL A 134 2.01 -15.56 3.04
CA VAL A 134 0.94 -15.72 4.03
C VAL A 134 0.33 -17.12 3.87
N PRO A 135 0.59 -18.10 4.76
CA PRO A 135 0.22 -19.49 4.52
C PRO A 135 -1.28 -19.72 4.32
N VAL A 136 -2.12 -18.99 5.06
CA VAL A 136 -3.59 -19.04 4.95
C VAL A 136 -4.11 -18.68 3.55
N LEU A 137 -3.33 -17.95 2.74
CA LEU A 137 -3.70 -17.66 1.36
C LEU A 137 -3.54 -18.84 0.39
N GLU A 138 -2.93 -19.95 0.82
CA GLU A 138 -2.88 -21.20 0.04
C GLU A 138 -4.20 -21.97 0.09
N GLU A 139 -5.07 -21.65 1.05
CA GLU A 139 -6.43 -22.18 1.08
C GLU A 139 -7.23 -21.72 -0.17
N PRO A 140 -8.18 -22.54 -0.67
CA PRO A 140 -8.96 -22.18 -1.85
C PRO A 140 -9.97 -21.05 -1.60
N ASP A 141 -10.60 -20.57 -2.67
CA ASP A 141 -11.75 -19.66 -2.66
C ASP A 141 -11.54 -18.24 -2.11
N TRP A 142 -10.30 -17.78 -1.97
CA TRP A 142 -10.02 -16.38 -1.72
C TRP A 142 -10.40 -15.49 -2.91
N LEU A 143 -11.21 -14.46 -2.65
CA LEU A 143 -11.27 -13.27 -3.48
C LEU A 143 -10.32 -12.24 -2.88
N VAL A 144 -9.23 -11.92 -3.56
CA VAL A 144 -8.23 -10.98 -3.06
C VAL A 144 -8.38 -9.63 -3.73
N GLN A 145 -8.50 -8.57 -2.94
CA GLN A 145 -8.38 -7.19 -3.40
C GLN A 145 -7.03 -6.64 -2.97
N ASP A 146 -6.15 -6.41 -3.94
CA ASP A 146 -4.81 -5.89 -3.72
C ASP A 146 -4.75 -4.38 -4.00
N THR A 147 -3.90 -3.66 -3.29
CA THR A 147 -3.51 -2.28 -3.59
C THR A 147 -2.12 -2.01 -3.01
N PHE A 148 -1.40 -1.05 -3.56
CA PHE A 148 -0.20 -0.52 -2.91
C PHE A 148 -0.30 0.99 -2.76
N ARG A 149 0.62 1.58 -1.99
CA ARG A 149 0.86 3.02 -2.00
C ARG A 149 2.23 3.32 -1.39
N ASP A 150 2.96 4.27 -1.98
CA ASP A 150 4.10 4.89 -1.31
C ASP A 150 3.60 5.87 -0.25
N LEU A 151 4.05 5.65 0.97
CA LEU A 151 3.64 6.41 2.14
C LEU A 151 4.84 7.18 2.69
N PRO A 152 4.68 8.48 3.01
CA PRO A 152 5.74 9.31 3.54
C PRO A 152 5.90 9.09 5.05
N MET A 153 6.17 7.85 5.43
CA MET A 153 6.52 7.41 6.78
C MET A 153 7.37 6.15 6.68
N ASP A 154 8.15 5.85 7.70
CA ASP A 154 8.94 4.64 7.82
C ASP A 154 8.05 3.40 7.93
N ALA A 155 8.60 2.28 7.46
CA ALA A 155 7.95 0.97 7.53
C ALA A 155 7.53 0.60 8.96
N LEU A 156 8.33 0.96 9.97
CA LEU A 156 8.01 0.70 11.38
C LEU A 156 6.80 1.51 11.86
N THR A 157 6.69 2.78 11.47
CA THR A 157 5.53 3.64 11.77
C THR A 157 4.26 3.08 11.13
N LEU A 158 4.37 2.59 9.89
CA LEU A 158 3.26 1.93 9.21
C LEU A 158 2.86 0.63 9.94
N LEU A 159 3.82 -0.23 10.29
CA LEU A 159 3.57 -1.50 10.99
C LEU A 159 2.87 -1.28 12.33
N GLU A 160 3.33 -0.31 13.14
CA GLU A 160 2.67 0.09 14.38
C GLU A 160 1.20 0.43 14.14
N ASN A 161 0.92 1.27 13.14
CA ASN A 161 -0.44 1.71 12.82
C ASN A 161 -1.35 0.57 12.32
N VAL A 162 -0.85 -0.31 11.45
CA VAL A 162 -1.69 -1.39 10.91
C VAL A 162 -1.94 -2.51 11.91
N LEU A 163 -1.03 -2.70 12.88
CA LEU A 163 -1.18 -3.65 13.99
C LEU A 163 -2.14 -3.13 15.06
N ASP A 164 -2.13 -1.82 15.33
CA ASP A 164 -3.07 -1.20 16.26
C ASP A 164 -4.48 -1.19 15.66
N VAL A 165 -5.39 -1.96 16.22
CA VAL A 165 -6.81 -1.97 15.79
C VAL A 165 -7.67 -0.97 16.57
N SER A 166 -7.13 -0.33 17.60
CA SER A 166 -7.87 0.55 18.50
C SER A 166 -8.19 1.91 17.87
N HIS A 167 -7.40 2.38 16.89
CA HIS A 167 -7.65 3.62 16.17
C HIS A 167 -8.79 3.49 15.15
N VAL A 168 -9.05 2.29 14.63
CA VAL A 168 -9.97 2.05 13.50
C VAL A 168 -11.35 2.70 13.69
N PRO A 169 -12.04 2.57 14.85
CA PRO A 169 -13.31 3.26 15.11
C PRO A 169 -13.27 4.79 14.97
N PHE A 170 -12.11 5.40 15.26
CA PHE A 170 -11.93 6.85 15.34
C PHE A 170 -11.31 7.44 14.07
N THR A 171 -10.16 6.94 13.65
CA THR A 171 -9.44 7.44 12.48
C THR A 171 -10.23 7.21 11.20
N HIS A 172 -10.84 6.03 11.09
CA HIS A 172 -11.63 5.64 9.93
C HIS A 172 -13.13 5.81 10.17
N HIS A 173 -13.52 6.73 11.05
CA HIS A 173 -14.93 7.02 11.29
C HIS A 173 -15.61 7.49 10.00
N ARG A 174 -16.74 6.86 9.65
CA ARG A 174 -17.53 7.09 8.42
C ARG A 174 -16.88 6.54 7.14
N THR A 175 -15.74 5.86 7.23
CA THR A 175 -15.18 5.04 6.14
C THR A 175 -15.38 3.57 6.49
N VAL A 176 -14.38 2.91 7.09
CA VAL A 176 -14.46 1.49 7.50
C VAL A 176 -14.81 1.31 8.99
N GLY A 177 -14.68 2.38 9.78
CA GLY A 177 -14.92 2.42 11.22
C GLY A 177 -16.15 3.23 11.63
N ARG A 178 -16.59 3.02 12.87
CA ARG A 178 -17.66 3.78 13.54
C ARG A 178 -17.25 3.99 15.00
N ARG A 179 -17.27 5.24 15.49
CA ARG A 179 -16.75 5.61 16.82
C ARG A 179 -17.51 4.90 17.93
N GLU A 180 -18.79 4.60 17.68
CA GLU A 180 -19.69 3.89 18.58
C GLU A 180 -19.28 2.41 18.79
N ASN A 181 -18.42 1.86 17.93
CA ASN A 181 -17.90 0.52 18.07
C ASN A 181 -16.57 0.47 18.86
N ALA A 182 -16.07 1.59 19.36
CA ALA A 182 -14.85 1.60 20.16
C ALA A 182 -15.04 0.76 21.43
N ALA A 183 -14.07 -0.12 21.70
CA ALA A 183 -14.05 -1.01 22.85
C ALA A 183 -12.59 -1.33 23.22
N PRO A 184 -12.31 -1.80 24.46
CA PRO A 184 -11.00 -2.32 24.82
C PRO A 184 -10.55 -3.45 23.88
N VAL A 185 -9.27 -3.45 23.50
CA VAL A 185 -8.67 -4.58 22.79
C VAL A 185 -8.17 -5.57 23.84
N GLU A 186 -8.80 -6.74 23.90
CA GLU A 186 -8.50 -7.81 24.87
C GLU A 186 -7.70 -8.93 24.17
N ALA A 187 -6.65 -8.54 23.45
CA ALA A 187 -5.78 -9.48 22.75
C ALA A 187 -4.64 -9.97 23.66
N THR A 188 -4.25 -11.23 23.47
CA THR A 188 -3.15 -11.86 24.21
C THR A 188 -2.06 -12.27 23.23
N ILE A 189 -0.81 -11.90 23.49
CA ILE A 189 0.35 -12.41 22.75
C ILE A 189 0.51 -13.90 23.08
N THR A 190 0.50 -14.76 22.06
CA THR A 190 0.57 -16.22 22.21
C THR A 190 1.95 -16.79 21.89
N ALA A 191 2.74 -16.08 21.08
CA ALA A 191 4.15 -16.37 20.84
C ALA A 191 4.89 -15.09 20.44
N GLU A 192 6.16 -14.98 20.82
CA GLU A 192 7.06 -13.88 20.48
C GLU A 192 8.49 -14.41 20.30
N GLY A 193 9.27 -13.80 19.41
CA GLY A 193 10.65 -14.18 19.15
C GLY A 193 11.29 -13.38 18.00
N PRO A 194 12.49 -13.78 17.54
CA PRO A 194 13.19 -13.08 16.47
C PRO A 194 12.40 -12.95 15.16
N ASP A 195 11.52 -13.91 14.89
CA ASP A 195 10.72 -14.00 13.67
C ASP A 195 9.41 -13.19 13.75
N GLY A 196 9.16 -12.52 14.89
CA GLY A 196 7.98 -11.68 15.13
C GLY A 196 7.11 -12.21 16.27
N PHE A 197 5.79 -11.99 16.19
CA PHE A 197 4.86 -12.42 17.22
C PHE A 197 3.50 -12.82 16.68
N THR A 198 2.77 -13.62 17.45
CA THR A 198 1.37 -13.98 17.19
C THR A 198 0.50 -13.63 18.39
N ALA A 199 -0.77 -13.37 18.13
CA ALA A 199 -1.70 -12.98 19.16
C ALA A 199 -3.13 -13.36 18.81
N GLU A 200 -3.95 -13.50 19.85
CA GLU A 200 -5.34 -13.91 19.74
C GLU A 200 -6.26 -12.94 20.47
N TRP A 201 -7.35 -12.57 19.81
CA TRP A 201 -8.47 -11.85 20.42
C TRP A 201 -9.76 -12.62 20.15
N LEU A 202 -10.10 -13.52 21.08
CA LEU A 202 -11.17 -14.51 20.89
C LEU A 202 -12.56 -13.89 20.71
N GLU A 203 -12.84 -12.80 21.41
CA GLU A 203 -14.11 -12.06 21.28
C GLU A 203 -14.14 -11.10 20.10
N GLY A 204 -12.96 -10.74 19.58
CA GLY A 204 -12.77 -9.89 18.42
C GLY A 204 -13.24 -8.43 18.59
N PRO A 205 -13.08 -7.61 17.52
CA PRO A 205 -13.31 -6.17 17.56
C PRO A 205 -14.78 -5.75 17.66
N ARG A 206 -15.73 -6.67 17.51
CA ARG A 206 -17.16 -6.42 17.74
C ARG A 206 -17.79 -7.62 18.41
N ARG A 207 -17.81 -7.60 19.75
CA ARG A 207 -18.48 -8.61 20.59
C ARG A 207 -19.82 -9.03 19.96
N GLY A 208 -19.91 -10.31 19.59
CA GLY A 208 -21.13 -10.93 19.05
C GLY A 208 -21.43 -10.69 17.57
N ARG A 209 -20.62 -9.92 16.81
CA ARG A 209 -20.80 -9.68 15.36
C ARG A 209 -19.59 -10.03 14.51
N LEU A 210 -18.40 -9.65 14.95
CA LEU A 210 -17.14 -10.16 14.41
C LEU A 210 -16.68 -11.26 15.37
N GLY A 211 -16.31 -12.42 14.86
CA GLY A 211 -15.78 -13.50 15.69
C GLY A 211 -14.32 -13.23 16.04
N SER A 212 -13.60 -14.29 16.35
CA SER A 212 -12.20 -14.22 16.78
C SER A 212 -11.32 -13.57 15.73
N GLN A 213 -10.35 -12.79 16.20
CA GLN A 213 -9.28 -12.21 15.40
C GLN A 213 -7.95 -12.85 15.81
N PHE A 214 -7.20 -13.32 14.83
CA PHE A 214 -5.83 -13.79 14.98
C PHE A 214 -4.91 -12.79 14.31
N THR A 215 -3.82 -12.43 14.98
CA THR A 215 -2.85 -11.46 14.47
C THR A 215 -1.50 -12.14 14.36
N THR A 216 -0.79 -11.88 13.26
CA THR A 216 0.60 -12.28 13.10
C THR A 216 1.39 -11.09 12.60
N PHE A 217 2.49 -10.80 13.27
CA PHE A 217 3.60 -10.02 12.74
C PHE A 217 4.71 -11.00 12.39
N ALA A 218 5.05 -11.09 11.11
CA ALA A 218 6.17 -11.87 10.59
C ALA A 218 7.28 -10.91 10.20
N ALA A 219 8.37 -10.97 10.95
CA ALA A 219 9.47 -10.03 10.83
C ALA A 219 10.14 -10.07 9.44
N PRO A 220 10.72 -8.94 8.98
CA PRO A 220 10.65 -7.62 9.62
C PRO A 220 9.47 -6.76 9.13
N CYS A 221 8.79 -7.16 8.04
CA CYS A 221 7.97 -6.24 7.26
C CYS A 221 6.55 -6.73 6.95
N LEU A 222 6.12 -7.88 7.45
CA LEU A 222 4.82 -8.47 7.13
C LEU A 222 3.94 -8.53 8.38
N MET A 223 2.68 -8.16 8.26
CA MET A 223 1.66 -8.49 9.25
C MET A 223 0.36 -8.91 8.58
N TRP A 224 -0.45 -9.69 9.30
CA TRP A 224 -1.83 -9.87 8.94
C TRP A 224 -2.75 -10.07 10.13
N HIS A 225 -4.01 -9.66 9.95
CA HIS A 225 -5.12 -10.03 10.79
C HIS A 225 -6.03 -11.01 10.04
N ASP A 226 -6.40 -12.10 10.68
CA ASP A 226 -7.40 -13.06 10.21
C ASP A 226 -8.65 -12.97 11.09
N LEU A 227 -9.73 -12.43 10.51
CA LEU A 227 -11.00 -12.22 11.19
C LEU A 227 -12.06 -13.17 10.65
N THR A 228 -12.61 -13.99 11.54
CA THR A 228 -13.76 -14.84 11.20
C THR A 228 -15.05 -14.15 11.62
N ALA A 229 -15.78 -13.52 10.69
CA ALA A 229 -17.09 -12.96 10.97
C ALA A 229 -18.14 -14.07 11.07
N LYS A 230 -18.62 -14.35 12.29
CA LYS A 230 -19.59 -15.43 12.57
C LYS A 230 -20.78 -15.34 11.62
N GLY A 231 -20.93 -16.34 10.75
CA GLY A 231 -22.08 -16.45 9.85
C GLY A 231 -21.96 -15.78 8.49
N PHE A 232 -20.91 -14.99 8.20
CA PHE A 232 -20.87 -14.16 6.98
C PHE A 232 -19.64 -14.41 6.10
N ALA A 233 -18.44 -14.14 6.61
CA ALA A 233 -17.20 -14.19 5.84
C ALA A 233 -15.97 -14.40 6.73
N ARG A 234 -14.91 -14.96 6.17
CA ARG A 234 -13.55 -14.83 6.71
C ARG A 234 -12.85 -13.72 5.94
N ILE A 235 -12.22 -12.80 6.66
CA ILE A 235 -11.64 -11.58 6.11
C ILE A 235 -10.22 -11.48 6.63
N LEU A 236 -9.27 -11.32 5.72
CA LEU A 236 -7.89 -11.04 6.07
C LEU A 236 -7.56 -9.59 5.71
N THR A 237 -6.74 -8.98 6.54
CA THR A 237 -6.00 -7.77 6.20
C THR A 237 -4.53 -8.15 6.25
N VAL A 238 -3.85 -8.14 5.12
CA VAL A 238 -2.41 -8.43 5.01
C VAL A 238 -1.70 -7.16 4.59
N VAL A 239 -0.61 -6.80 5.27
CA VAL A 239 0.21 -5.64 4.92
C VAL A 239 1.68 -6.03 4.87
N TYR A 240 2.33 -5.70 3.76
CA TYR A 240 3.79 -5.61 3.67
C TYR A 240 4.19 -4.14 3.76
N ALA A 241 5.07 -3.79 4.69
CA ALA A 241 5.66 -2.47 4.86
C ALA A 241 7.11 -2.47 4.34
N THR A 242 7.28 -2.21 3.04
CA THR A 242 8.61 -2.29 2.40
C THR A 242 9.35 -0.97 2.53
N PRO A 243 10.51 -0.91 3.21
CA PRO A 243 11.25 0.34 3.37
C PRO A 243 11.81 0.84 2.03
N ILE A 244 11.60 2.11 1.71
CA ILE A 244 12.15 2.76 0.50
C ILE A 244 13.34 3.62 0.92
N ARG A 245 13.12 4.63 1.77
CA ARG A 245 14.11 5.59 2.30
C ARG A 245 13.70 6.02 3.72
N PRO A 246 14.56 6.69 4.50
CA PRO A 246 14.15 7.27 5.78
C PRO A 246 12.88 8.14 5.63
N GLY A 247 11.85 7.83 6.41
CA GLY A 247 10.53 8.48 6.34
C GLY A 247 9.72 8.14 5.08
N GLU A 248 10.02 7.04 4.40
CA GLU A 248 9.33 6.59 3.18
C GLU A 248 9.27 5.05 3.06
N CYS A 249 8.07 4.49 2.88
CA CYS A 249 7.87 3.06 2.64
C CYS A 249 6.79 2.81 1.60
N ARG A 250 6.81 1.63 0.97
CA ARG A 250 5.69 1.12 0.17
C ARG A 250 4.84 0.19 1.01
N LEU A 251 3.57 0.52 1.16
CA LEU A 251 2.54 -0.40 1.62
C LEU A 251 2.11 -1.29 0.46
N PHE A 252 2.12 -2.61 0.64
CA PHE A 252 1.32 -3.55 -0.15
C PHE A 252 0.21 -4.10 0.75
N ALA A 253 -1.02 -3.72 0.48
CA ALA A 253 -2.19 -4.17 1.23
C ALA A 253 -3.00 -5.18 0.42
N ARG A 254 -3.27 -6.31 1.04
CA ARG A 254 -4.10 -7.38 0.47
C ARG A 254 -5.30 -7.57 1.37
N PHE A 255 -6.48 -7.61 0.77
CA PHE A 255 -7.73 -7.89 1.46
C PHE A 255 -8.36 -9.16 0.89
N PRO A 256 -7.97 -10.34 1.39
CA PRO A 256 -8.61 -11.61 1.06
C PRO A 256 -9.96 -11.77 1.74
N PHE A 257 -10.96 -12.21 0.97
CA PHE A 257 -12.31 -12.51 1.46
C PHE A 257 -12.75 -13.90 1.03
N GLN A 258 -13.27 -14.69 1.99
CA GLN A 258 -14.05 -15.90 1.75
C GLN A 258 -15.49 -15.63 2.19
N PHE A 259 -16.40 -15.50 1.24
CA PHE A 259 -17.83 -15.28 1.52
C PHE A 259 -18.60 -16.60 1.54
N ARG A 260 -19.54 -16.73 2.47
CA ARG A 260 -20.50 -17.85 2.45
C ARG A 260 -21.52 -17.75 1.33
N SER A 261 -21.89 -16.53 0.93
CA SER A 261 -22.88 -16.26 -0.11
C SER A 261 -22.24 -15.87 -1.44
N VAL A 262 -22.84 -16.28 -2.56
CA VAL A 262 -22.36 -15.98 -3.92
C VAL A 262 -22.50 -14.49 -4.27
N LEU A 263 -23.55 -13.82 -3.77
CA LEU A 263 -23.87 -12.45 -4.16
C LEU A 263 -22.76 -11.43 -3.83
N PRO A 264 -22.23 -11.34 -2.58
CA PRO A 264 -21.10 -10.46 -2.29
C PRO A 264 -19.86 -10.77 -3.13
N ARG A 265 -19.56 -12.06 -3.36
CA ARG A 265 -18.45 -12.52 -4.21
C ARG A 265 -18.61 -11.99 -5.63
N LEU A 266 -19.82 -12.05 -6.19
CA LEU A 266 -20.12 -11.57 -7.54
C LEU A 266 -19.99 -10.04 -7.66
N LEU A 267 -20.55 -9.31 -6.70
CA LEU A 267 -20.49 -7.85 -6.67
C LEU A 267 -19.04 -7.34 -6.58
N LEU A 268 -18.21 -7.96 -5.73
CA LEU A 268 -16.80 -7.59 -5.59
C LEU A 268 -15.98 -7.98 -6.83
N ARG A 269 -16.29 -9.12 -7.45
CA ARG A 269 -15.59 -9.59 -8.66
C ARG A 269 -15.78 -8.66 -9.86
N PHE A 270 -16.96 -8.06 -10.02
CA PHE A 270 -17.22 -7.15 -11.15
C PHE A 270 -16.82 -5.70 -10.86
N ARG A 271 -16.45 -5.37 -9.63
CA ARG A 271 -15.94 -4.03 -9.31
C ARG A 271 -14.57 -3.83 -9.97
N PRO A 272 -14.39 -2.78 -10.80
CA PRO A 272 -13.08 -2.49 -11.38
C PRO A 272 -12.03 -2.25 -10.30
N ARG A 273 -10.84 -2.85 -10.44
CA ARG A 273 -9.72 -2.69 -9.49
C ARG A 273 -9.40 -1.22 -9.19
N TRP A 274 -9.33 -0.37 -10.21
CA TRP A 274 -9.06 1.06 -10.02
C TRP A 274 -10.09 1.75 -9.12
N LEU A 275 -11.37 1.35 -9.19
CA LEU A 275 -12.44 1.92 -8.36
C LEU A 275 -12.37 1.40 -6.92
N GLN A 276 -11.84 0.20 -6.71
CA GLN A 276 -11.47 -0.29 -5.39
C GLN A 276 -10.30 0.53 -4.83
N HIS A 277 -9.24 0.74 -5.62
CA HIS A 277 -8.05 1.48 -5.18
C HIS A 277 -8.42 2.92 -4.74
N LEU A 278 -9.29 3.62 -5.48
CA LEU A 278 -9.74 4.96 -5.08
C LEU A 278 -10.39 5.00 -3.69
N ALA A 279 -11.12 3.94 -3.30
CA ALA A 279 -11.71 3.84 -1.97
C ALA A 279 -10.66 3.49 -0.90
N ASN A 280 -9.73 2.59 -1.21
CA ASN A 280 -8.63 2.24 -0.31
C ASN A 280 -7.74 3.46 -0.01
N HIS A 281 -7.47 4.30 -1.02
CA HIS A 281 -6.66 5.51 -0.84
C HIS A 281 -7.30 6.50 0.14
N THR A 282 -8.61 6.65 0.13
CA THR A 282 -9.30 7.48 1.13
C THR A 282 -9.09 6.97 2.56
N VAL A 283 -9.00 5.65 2.76
CA VAL A 283 -8.70 5.05 4.07
C VAL A 283 -7.24 5.31 4.47
N LEU A 284 -6.28 5.09 3.56
CA LEU A 284 -4.86 5.32 3.85
C LEU A 284 -4.54 6.80 4.13
N GLU A 285 -5.25 7.72 3.46
CA GLU A 285 -5.12 9.16 3.68
C GLU A 285 -5.63 9.61 5.04
N ASP A 286 -6.58 8.87 5.63
CA ASP A 286 -7.05 9.14 6.98
C ASP A 286 -5.90 9.03 7.98
N ASP A 287 -5.00 8.04 7.84
CA ASP A 287 -3.84 7.83 8.71
C ASP A 287 -2.68 8.78 8.40
N GLN A 288 -2.37 8.92 7.11
CA GLN A 288 -1.10 9.49 6.65
C GLN A 288 -0.78 10.86 7.23
N VAL A 289 -1.78 11.73 7.37
CA VAL A 289 -1.57 13.11 7.83
C VAL A 289 -0.98 13.15 9.25
N PHE A 290 -1.49 12.34 10.17
CA PHE A 290 -1.01 12.36 11.54
C PHE A 290 0.16 11.40 11.77
N LEU A 291 0.27 10.29 11.05
CA LEU A 291 1.42 9.38 11.17
C LEU A 291 2.72 10.07 10.71
N HIS A 292 2.65 10.78 9.57
CA HIS A 292 3.77 11.61 9.10
C HIS A 292 4.21 12.65 10.15
N TRP A 293 3.26 13.15 10.95
CA TRP A 293 3.55 14.07 12.05
C TRP A 293 4.10 13.35 13.29
N GLN A 294 3.47 12.23 13.69
CA GLN A 294 3.82 11.43 14.86
C GLN A 294 5.27 10.97 14.80
N GLU A 295 5.67 10.40 13.67
CA GLU A 295 7.05 9.95 13.44
C GLU A 295 8.08 11.06 13.68
N ARG A 296 7.84 12.26 13.13
CA ARG A 296 8.73 13.42 13.31
C ARG A 296 8.71 13.94 14.74
N ALA A 297 7.59 13.81 15.44
CA ALA A 297 7.51 14.16 16.86
C ALA A 297 8.31 13.18 17.72
N LEU A 298 8.25 11.88 17.40
CA LEU A 298 9.05 10.83 18.04
C LEU A 298 10.55 11.03 17.76
N ALA A 299 10.93 11.31 16.51
CA ALA A 299 12.31 11.57 16.14
C ALA A 299 12.93 12.72 16.96
N ARG A 300 12.19 13.81 17.20
CA ARG A 300 12.63 14.93 18.06
C ARG A 300 12.75 14.56 19.54
N ARG A 301 12.08 13.49 19.98
CA ARG A 301 12.10 12.98 21.36
C ARG A 301 13.12 11.86 21.57
N GLY A 302 13.99 11.58 20.58
CA GLY A 302 15.04 10.57 20.67
C GLY A 302 14.82 9.33 19.79
N GLY A 303 13.82 9.34 18.90
CA GLY A 303 13.57 8.26 17.94
C GLY A 303 13.09 6.96 18.60
N SER A 304 13.26 5.83 17.91
CA SER A 304 12.78 4.53 18.40
C SER A 304 13.41 4.15 19.75
N ALA A 305 14.68 4.48 19.97
CA ALA A 305 15.37 4.19 21.24
C ALA A 305 14.73 4.88 22.47
N ALA A 306 13.99 5.97 22.26
CA ALA A 306 13.28 6.70 23.31
C ALA A 306 11.77 6.44 23.32
N PHE A 307 11.27 5.45 22.55
CA PHE A 307 9.84 5.24 22.34
C PHE A 307 9.06 5.09 23.65
N SER A 308 9.53 4.24 24.57
CA SER A 308 8.89 4.00 25.87
C SER A 308 8.82 5.25 26.78
N GLN A 309 9.72 6.22 26.59
CA GLN A 309 9.70 7.50 27.30
C GLN A 309 8.85 8.54 26.57
N ALA A 310 8.82 8.49 25.23
CA ALA A 310 8.13 9.44 24.38
C ALA A 310 6.61 9.19 24.30
N CYS A 311 6.19 7.92 24.43
CA CYS A 311 4.82 7.46 24.29
C CYS A 311 4.29 6.90 25.62
N PHE A 312 3.06 7.28 25.99
CA PHE A 312 2.39 6.76 27.17
C PHE A 312 1.32 5.74 26.75
N LEU A 313 1.56 4.47 27.05
CA LEU A 313 0.75 3.32 26.61
C LEU A 313 0.16 2.58 27.83
N PRO A 314 -0.82 3.17 28.56
CA PRO A 314 -1.23 2.68 29.87
C PRO A 314 -2.19 1.48 29.85
N THR A 315 -2.76 1.13 28.70
CA THR A 315 -3.87 0.18 28.63
C THR A 315 -3.48 -1.16 28.03
N GLY A 316 -4.39 -2.14 28.15
CA GLY A 316 -4.31 -3.39 27.42
C GLY A 316 -4.51 -3.22 25.91
N SER A 317 -5.14 -2.12 25.48
CA SER A 317 -5.34 -1.87 24.05
C SER A 317 -4.03 -1.64 23.29
N ASP A 318 -2.97 -1.26 24.00
CA ASP A 318 -1.65 -0.97 23.45
C ASP A 318 -0.79 -2.24 23.25
N VAL A 319 -1.36 -3.43 23.43
CA VAL A 319 -0.62 -4.72 23.46
C VAL A 319 0.22 -4.96 22.19
N TYR A 320 -0.33 -4.67 21.01
CA TYR A 320 0.39 -4.87 19.75
C TYR A 320 1.54 -3.88 19.57
N VAL A 321 1.32 -2.61 19.93
CA VAL A 321 2.34 -1.57 19.88
C VAL A 321 3.49 -1.92 20.82
N LYS A 322 3.18 -2.35 22.05
CA LYS A 322 4.18 -2.82 23.02
C LYS A 322 4.97 -4.02 22.49
N ALA A 323 4.29 -5.01 21.91
CA ALA A 323 4.95 -6.21 21.36
C ALA A 323 5.88 -5.87 20.18
N LEU A 324 5.45 -4.98 19.27
CA LEU A 324 6.27 -4.53 18.15
C LEU A 324 7.54 -3.82 18.64
N HIS A 325 7.40 -2.85 19.55
CA HIS A 325 8.57 -2.11 20.06
C HIS A 325 9.48 -2.97 20.94
N ALA A 326 8.93 -3.92 21.69
CA ALA A 326 9.75 -4.93 22.38
C ALA A 326 10.58 -5.74 21.36
N TRP A 327 10.00 -6.14 20.23
CA TRP A 327 10.73 -6.83 19.15
C TRP A 327 11.79 -5.93 18.51
N VAL A 328 11.51 -4.65 18.28
CA VAL A 328 12.49 -3.68 17.75
C VAL A 328 13.69 -3.57 18.68
N ASP A 329 13.45 -3.40 19.99
CA ASP A 329 14.48 -3.20 21.00
C ASP A 329 15.36 -4.46 21.20
N SER A 330 14.78 -5.65 21.06
CA SER A 330 15.45 -6.91 21.38
C SER A 330 16.02 -7.66 20.16
N HIS A 331 15.47 -7.43 18.96
CA HIS A 331 15.81 -8.24 17.78
C HIS A 331 15.99 -7.39 16.51
N GLY A 332 14.98 -6.60 16.14
CA GLY A 332 14.81 -6.08 14.79
C GLY A 332 15.61 -4.83 14.46
N GLY A 333 15.76 -3.93 15.42
CA GLY A 333 16.26 -2.58 15.19
C GLY A 333 15.39 -1.78 14.21
N GLU A 334 15.90 -0.64 13.76
CA GLU A 334 15.25 0.23 12.78
C GLU A 334 15.70 -0.10 11.35
N PRO A 335 14.88 0.17 10.32
CA PRO A 335 15.28 -0.02 8.92
C PRO A 335 16.41 0.93 8.49
N PHE A 336 16.48 2.12 9.09
CA PHE A 336 17.44 3.17 8.75
C PHE A 336 18.12 3.76 10.01
N PRO A 337 18.92 2.95 10.74
CA PRO A 337 19.45 3.36 12.03
C PRO A 337 20.32 4.62 11.91
N GLY A 338 19.99 5.63 12.70
CA GLY A 338 20.73 6.91 12.76
C GLY A 338 20.57 7.83 11.54
N ARG A 339 19.71 7.49 10.59
CA ARG A 339 19.44 8.34 9.41
C ARG A 339 18.38 9.40 9.75
N PRO A 340 18.58 10.67 9.37
CA PRO A 340 17.61 11.71 9.66
C PRO A 340 16.37 11.59 8.75
N LEU A 341 15.20 11.95 9.28
CA LEU A 341 13.98 12.04 8.50
C LEU A 341 14.00 13.28 7.57
N PRO A 342 13.38 13.21 6.38
CA PRO A 342 13.22 14.35 5.50
C PRO A 342 12.27 15.39 6.10
N GLU A 343 12.35 16.62 5.58
CA GLU A 343 11.48 17.73 5.98
C GLU A 343 10.00 17.33 5.93
N ARG A 344 9.23 17.89 6.85
CA ARG A 344 7.79 17.67 6.92
C ARG A 344 7.12 18.16 5.65
N LEU A 345 6.33 17.29 5.04
CA LEU A 345 5.50 17.61 3.88
C LEU A 345 4.25 18.39 4.30
N ASP A 346 3.81 19.29 3.43
CA ASP A 346 2.49 19.90 3.56
C ASP A 346 1.36 18.92 3.18
N ARG A 347 0.11 19.31 3.48
CA ARG A 347 -1.03 18.45 3.21
C ARG A 347 -1.21 18.16 1.72
N ASP A 348 -0.84 19.09 0.84
CA ASP A 348 -1.04 18.94 -0.60
C ASP A 348 -0.14 17.83 -1.16
N ARG A 349 1.11 17.79 -0.73
CA ARG A 349 2.07 16.73 -1.07
C ARG A 349 1.70 15.39 -0.44
N LEU A 350 1.16 15.38 0.78
CA LEU A 350 0.66 14.14 1.39
C LEU A 350 -0.52 13.54 0.61
N MET A 351 -1.36 14.38 0.01
CA MET A 351 -2.52 13.92 -0.76
C MET A 351 -2.17 13.61 -2.23
N ASP A 352 -0.90 13.63 -2.64
CA ASP A 352 -0.50 13.22 -3.98
C ASP A 352 -0.74 11.71 -4.17
N ARG A 353 -1.64 11.37 -5.10
CA ARG A 353 -1.93 9.99 -5.49
C ARG A 353 -1.23 9.61 -6.77
N ASP A 354 -0.83 10.58 -7.58
CA ASP A 354 -0.23 10.32 -8.87
C ASP A 354 1.15 9.69 -8.72
N HIS A 355 2.02 10.35 -7.95
CA HIS A 355 3.37 9.86 -7.64
C HIS A 355 3.32 8.65 -6.71
N ALA A 356 2.47 8.68 -5.68
CA ALA A 356 2.42 7.62 -4.68
C ALA A 356 1.78 6.30 -5.16
N HIS A 357 1.06 6.31 -6.30
CA HIS A 357 0.30 5.14 -6.76
C HIS A 357 -0.02 5.14 -8.26
N THR A 358 -0.77 6.13 -8.75
CA THR A 358 -1.51 6.01 -10.03
C THR A 358 -0.60 5.72 -11.21
N ARG A 359 0.54 6.41 -11.33
CA ARG A 359 1.47 6.20 -12.45
C ARG A 359 2.16 4.83 -12.42
N HIS A 360 2.25 4.22 -11.24
CA HIS A 360 2.89 2.93 -11.01
C HIS A 360 1.88 1.76 -11.02
N CYS A 361 0.58 2.05 -10.95
CA CYS A 361 -0.48 1.04 -10.98
C CYS A 361 -1.06 0.92 -12.39
N HIS A 362 -0.96 -0.26 -13.01
CA HIS A 362 -1.43 -0.51 -14.37
C HIS A 362 -2.96 -0.29 -14.48
N ALA A 363 -3.72 -0.70 -13.47
CA ALA A 363 -5.17 -0.53 -13.44
C ALA A 363 -5.58 0.96 -13.36
N CYS A 364 -4.95 1.74 -12.48
CA CYS A 364 -5.27 3.15 -12.28
C CYS A 364 -4.79 4.04 -13.43
N SER A 365 -3.54 3.89 -13.87
CA SER A 365 -2.99 4.64 -15.02
C SER A 365 -3.80 4.40 -16.30
N THR A 366 -4.20 3.14 -16.56
CA THR A 366 -5.03 2.80 -17.72
C THR A 366 -6.43 3.41 -17.61
N ALA A 367 -7.05 3.36 -16.43
CA ALA A 367 -8.35 3.98 -16.21
C ALA A 367 -8.30 5.50 -16.39
N GLN A 368 -7.30 6.18 -15.79
CA GLN A 368 -7.11 7.62 -15.93
C GLN A 368 -6.91 8.02 -17.39
N ARG A 369 -6.08 7.29 -18.17
CA ARG A 369 -5.91 7.52 -19.60
C ARG A 369 -7.22 7.35 -20.38
N ARG A 370 -8.01 6.31 -20.09
CA ARG A 370 -9.31 6.09 -20.75
C ARG A 370 -10.31 7.20 -20.44
N LEU A 371 -10.37 7.68 -19.20
CA LEU A 371 -11.23 8.80 -18.82
C LEU A 371 -10.83 10.10 -19.54
N ARG A 372 -9.53 10.39 -19.63
CA ARG A 372 -9.01 11.54 -20.40
C ARG A 372 -9.38 11.47 -21.87
N MET A 373 -9.31 10.29 -22.48
CA MET A 373 -9.74 10.10 -23.87
C MET A 373 -11.26 10.24 -24.04
N LEU A 374 -12.07 9.86 -23.06
CA LEU A 374 -13.53 9.90 -23.14
C LEU A 374 -14.10 11.32 -23.01
N GLY A 375 -13.44 12.21 -22.26
CA GLY A 375 -13.90 13.58 -22.00
C GLY A 375 -14.29 14.37 -23.27
N PRO A 376 -13.40 14.49 -24.28
CA PRO A 376 -13.70 15.20 -25.52
C PRO A 376 -14.90 14.61 -26.29
N TRP A 377 -15.08 13.28 -26.28
CA TRP A 377 -16.21 12.63 -26.95
C TRP A 377 -17.54 12.92 -26.25
N LEU A 378 -17.55 12.96 -24.91
CA LEU A 378 -18.74 13.35 -24.15
C LEU A 378 -19.09 14.82 -24.40
N GLN A 379 -18.09 15.71 -24.46
CA GLN A 379 -18.30 17.12 -24.81
C GLN A 379 -18.88 17.27 -26.22
N LEU A 380 -18.36 16.52 -27.20
CA LEU A 380 -18.90 16.50 -28.56
C LEU A 380 -20.34 15.98 -28.59
N ALA A 381 -20.64 14.88 -27.88
CA ALA A 381 -21.98 14.32 -27.81
C ALA A 381 -23.00 15.32 -27.21
N ILE A 382 -22.61 16.05 -26.17
CA ILE A 382 -23.41 17.14 -25.58
C ILE A 382 -23.63 18.25 -26.62
N ALA A 383 -22.57 18.70 -27.29
CA ALA A 383 -22.66 19.76 -28.30
C ALA A 383 -23.59 19.37 -29.46
N VAL A 384 -23.47 18.15 -29.99
CA VAL A 384 -24.34 17.64 -31.06
C VAL A 384 -25.79 17.55 -30.59
N ALA A 385 -26.04 17.04 -29.37
CA ALA A 385 -27.39 16.94 -28.83
C ALA A 385 -28.04 18.32 -28.64
N LEU A 386 -27.29 19.32 -28.15
CA LEU A 386 -27.76 20.70 -27.99
C LEU A 386 -27.98 21.41 -29.34
N LEU A 387 -27.09 21.20 -30.32
CA LEU A 387 -27.26 21.73 -31.68
C LEU A 387 -28.49 21.12 -32.36
N ALA A 388 -28.71 19.81 -32.23
CA ALA A 388 -29.90 19.14 -32.74
C ALA A 388 -31.18 19.67 -32.06
N LEU A 389 -31.14 19.90 -30.75
CA LEU A 389 -32.25 20.48 -30.00
C LEU A 389 -32.59 21.91 -30.48
N ALA A 390 -31.57 22.71 -30.78
CA ALA A 390 -31.72 24.06 -31.30
C ALA A 390 -32.23 24.07 -32.75
N ALA A 391 -31.74 23.17 -33.61
CA ALA A 391 -32.16 23.04 -35.00
C ALA A 391 -33.63 22.58 -35.12
N LEU A 392 -34.10 21.76 -34.17
CA LEU A 392 -35.49 21.30 -34.07
C LEU A 392 -36.34 22.23 -33.19
N TRP A 393 -35.93 23.48 -32.99
CA TRP A 393 -36.70 24.41 -32.19
C TRP A 393 -37.88 24.97 -32.99
N GLY A 394 -39.07 24.42 -32.74
CA GLY A 394 -40.29 24.79 -33.46
C GLY A 394 -40.77 23.71 -34.44
N ASP A 395 -39.85 22.84 -34.87
CA ASP A 395 -40.12 21.67 -35.70
C ASP A 395 -39.92 20.35 -34.92
N GLY A 396 -40.55 19.26 -35.36
CA GLY A 396 -40.40 17.94 -34.73
C GLY A 396 -41.22 17.71 -33.45
N THR A 397 -41.31 16.43 -33.04
CA THR A 397 -42.15 16.01 -31.92
C THR A 397 -41.54 16.43 -30.57
N TRP A 398 -42.39 16.70 -29.59
CA TRP A 398 -41.94 16.98 -28.21
C TRP A 398 -41.13 15.82 -27.61
N LEU A 399 -41.45 14.57 -27.99
CA LEU A 399 -40.72 13.37 -27.59
C LEU A 399 -39.26 13.39 -28.05
N LEU A 400 -39.00 13.77 -29.30
CA LEU A 400 -37.63 13.85 -29.83
C LEU A 400 -36.80 14.90 -29.09
N ARG A 401 -37.39 16.07 -28.79
CA ARG A 401 -36.74 17.13 -28.02
C ARG A 401 -36.41 16.69 -26.59
N LEU A 402 -37.32 15.99 -25.92
CA LEU A 402 -37.05 15.41 -24.61
C LEU A 402 -35.94 14.35 -24.64
N ALA A 403 -35.92 13.50 -25.67
CA ALA A 403 -34.86 12.51 -25.83
C ALA A 403 -33.48 13.17 -26.01
N LEU A 404 -33.38 14.21 -26.84
CA LEU A 404 -32.13 14.97 -27.04
C LEU A 404 -31.68 15.70 -25.78
N ALA A 405 -32.61 16.35 -25.06
CA ALA A 405 -32.32 16.98 -23.77
C ALA A 405 -31.86 15.95 -22.72
N GLY A 406 -32.50 14.79 -22.66
CA GLY A 406 -32.13 13.68 -21.79
C GLY A 406 -30.75 13.11 -22.13
N LEU A 407 -30.42 12.98 -23.43
CA LEU A 407 -29.09 12.55 -23.88
C LEU A 407 -28.01 13.57 -23.49
N ALA A 408 -28.25 14.86 -23.71
CA ALA A 408 -27.32 15.93 -23.32
C ALA A 408 -27.09 15.95 -21.81
N LEU A 409 -28.16 15.86 -21.01
CA LEU A 409 -28.09 15.80 -19.55
C LEU A 409 -27.34 14.54 -19.09
N GLY A 410 -27.66 13.38 -19.65
CA GLY A 410 -26.99 12.12 -19.34
C GLY A 410 -25.49 12.16 -19.63
N ALA A 411 -25.11 12.62 -20.83
CA ALA A 411 -23.71 12.78 -21.22
C ALA A 411 -22.98 13.79 -20.31
N TRP A 412 -23.64 14.88 -19.93
CA TRP A 412 -23.10 15.88 -18.99
C TRP A 412 -22.88 15.30 -17.59
N LEU A 413 -23.84 14.54 -17.04
CA LEU A 413 -23.69 13.86 -15.74
C LEU A 413 -22.53 12.85 -15.77
N VAL A 414 -22.38 12.09 -16.86
CA VAL A 414 -21.26 11.17 -17.05
C VAL A 414 -19.94 11.94 -17.13
N LEU A 415 -19.89 13.07 -17.84
CA LEU A 415 -18.70 13.93 -17.93
C LEU A 415 -18.29 14.45 -16.55
N LEU A 416 -19.24 14.92 -15.74
CA LEU A 416 -18.98 15.36 -14.37
C LEU A 416 -18.40 14.23 -13.51
N GLN A 417 -18.97 13.02 -13.61
CA GLN A 417 -18.49 11.87 -12.86
C GLN A 417 -17.08 11.44 -13.32
N CYS A 418 -16.81 11.45 -14.62
CA CYS A 418 -15.48 11.19 -15.18
C CYS A 418 -14.45 12.20 -14.66
N GLY A 419 -14.78 13.49 -14.64
CA GLY A 419 -13.90 14.53 -14.09
C GLY A 419 -13.65 14.37 -12.58
N ARG A 420 -14.62 13.86 -11.81
CA ARG A 420 -14.40 13.51 -10.39
C ARG A 420 -13.40 12.37 -10.24
N TRP A 421 -13.55 11.30 -11.02
CA TRP A 421 -12.60 10.17 -10.99
C TRP A 421 -11.20 10.56 -11.46
N GLU A 422 -11.10 11.36 -12.53
CA GLU A 422 -9.81 11.83 -13.03
C GLU A 422 -9.03 12.62 -11.95
N ARG A 423 -9.71 13.54 -11.26
CA ARG A 423 -9.11 14.26 -10.13
C ARG A 423 -8.72 13.31 -9.00
N ALA A 424 -9.57 12.34 -8.67
CA ALA A 424 -9.32 11.36 -7.62
C ALA A 424 -8.14 10.44 -7.91
N PHE A 425 -7.70 10.28 -9.16
CA PHE A 425 -6.45 9.58 -9.48
C PHE A 425 -5.20 10.40 -9.19
N SER A 426 -5.32 11.73 -9.21
CA SER A 426 -4.17 12.62 -9.06
C SER A 426 -3.99 13.08 -7.61
N ARG A 427 -5.09 13.29 -6.89
CA ARG A 427 -5.05 13.90 -5.57
C ARG A 427 -6.19 13.43 -4.67
N GLY A 428 -5.89 13.20 -3.38
CA GLY A 428 -6.85 13.00 -2.31
C GLY A 428 -7.56 14.29 -1.87
N GLU A 429 -8.70 14.15 -1.20
CA GLU A 429 -9.51 15.31 -0.77
C GLU A 429 -8.87 16.09 0.38
N GLY A 430 -8.02 15.45 1.19
CA GLY A 430 -7.37 16.08 2.36
C GLY A 430 -8.31 16.49 3.49
N ALA A 431 -9.61 16.18 3.36
CA ALA A 431 -10.64 16.42 4.37
C ALA A 431 -11.18 15.06 4.86
N PRO A 432 -10.66 14.53 5.97
CA PRO A 432 -10.99 13.19 6.38
C PRO A 432 -12.44 13.12 6.88
N PRO A 433 -13.25 12.13 6.45
CA PRO A 433 -14.67 12.03 6.81
C PRO A 433 -14.94 12.04 8.32
N ARG A 434 -13.98 11.56 9.12
CA ARG A 434 -14.04 11.53 10.59
C ARG A 434 -14.26 12.88 11.26
N ASN A 435 -13.97 13.99 10.58
CA ASN A 435 -14.05 15.36 11.10
C ASN A 435 -15.32 16.09 10.69
N ALA A 436 -16.14 15.52 9.81
CA ALA A 436 -17.39 16.15 9.40
C ALA A 436 -18.35 16.24 10.60
N PRO A 437 -19.11 17.35 10.74
CA PRO A 437 -20.01 17.54 11.88
C PRO A 437 -21.04 16.40 12.02
N GLU A 438 -21.46 16.11 13.24
CA GLU A 438 -22.58 15.19 13.49
C GLU A 438 -23.91 15.85 13.06
N PRO A 439 -24.86 15.08 12.50
CA PRO A 439 -26.22 15.57 12.33
C PRO A 439 -26.79 16.00 13.70
N ALA A 440 -27.41 17.18 13.76
CA ALA A 440 -28.01 17.68 14.99
C ALA A 440 -28.97 16.63 15.59
N GLY A 441 -28.77 16.25 16.87
CA GLY A 441 -29.66 15.36 17.61
C GLY A 441 -29.09 13.98 17.99
N LYS A 442 -27.86 13.62 17.59
CA LYS A 442 -27.17 12.44 18.14
C LYS A 442 -26.37 12.84 19.38
N ALA A 443 -26.79 12.34 20.55
CA ALA A 443 -25.98 12.40 21.76
C ALA A 443 -24.65 11.64 21.54
N PRO A 444 -23.53 12.08 22.12
CA PRO A 444 -22.30 11.31 22.10
C PRO A 444 -22.56 9.91 22.71
N PRO A 445 -21.92 8.84 22.20
CA PRO A 445 -22.05 7.53 22.81
C PRO A 445 -21.64 7.64 24.28
N ALA A 446 -22.55 7.25 25.18
CA ALA A 446 -22.23 7.13 26.59
C ALA A 446 -21.06 6.15 26.71
N GLY A 447 -19.88 6.65 27.05
CA GLY A 447 -18.82 5.79 27.56
C GLY A 447 -19.46 4.99 28.69
N ARG A 448 -19.55 3.67 28.54
CA ARG A 448 -19.99 2.81 29.63
C ARG A 448 -18.90 2.92 30.69
N GLY A 449 -19.08 3.86 31.62
CA GLY A 449 -18.28 3.94 32.82
C GLY A 449 -18.29 2.56 33.47
N ALA A 450 -17.12 2.13 33.92
CA ALA A 450 -17.01 0.97 34.79
C ALA A 450 -18.07 1.08 35.91
N PRO A 451 -18.71 -0.02 36.32
CA PRO A 451 -19.63 0.04 37.45
C PRO A 451 -18.86 0.61 38.65
N ALA A 452 -19.40 1.68 39.24
CA ALA A 452 -18.87 2.25 40.47
C ALA A 452 -18.84 1.13 41.53
N ASP A 453 -17.65 0.85 42.06
CA ASP A 453 -17.48 -0.03 43.21
C ASP A 453 -18.21 0.59 44.42
N PRO A 454 -19.21 -0.07 45.04
CA PRO A 454 -19.93 0.47 46.18
C PRO A 454 -19.09 0.58 47.47
N ARG A 455 -17.77 0.31 47.44
CA ARG A 455 -16.94 0.22 48.65
C ARG A 455 -15.98 1.38 48.92
N SER A 456 -16.02 2.49 48.18
CA SER A 456 -15.18 3.67 48.51
C SER A 456 -15.88 4.71 49.41
N GLY A 457 -16.64 4.23 50.39
CA GLY A 457 -17.26 5.05 51.44
C GLY A 457 -16.55 4.85 52.78
N LEU A 458 -15.26 5.18 52.87
CA LEU A 458 -14.54 5.28 54.13
C LEU A 458 -13.82 6.63 54.14
N ALA A 459 -14.29 7.51 55.03
CA ALA A 459 -13.66 8.80 55.31
C ALA A 459 -12.25 8.57 55.89
N PRO A 460 -11.27 9.43 55.58
CA PRO A 460 -9.97 9.36 56.23
C PRO A 460 -10.09 9.80 57.69
N ASP A 461 -9.66 8.93 58.61
CA ASP A 461 -9.46 9.25 60.02
C ASP A 461 -8.41 10.37 60.18
N PRO A 462 -8.61 11.33 61.11
CA PRO A 462 -7.59 12.31 61.44
C PRO A 462 -6.54 11.63 62.33
N VAL A 463 -5.30 11.56 61.85
CA VAL A 463 -4.15 11.08 62.64
C VAL A 463 -3.55 12.28 63.40
N PRO A 464 -3.19 12.09 64.70
CA PRO A 464 -2.84 13.15 65.66
C PRO A 464 -1.56 13.94 65.38
#